data_AF-A0A1G0N409-F1
#
_entry.id   AF-A0A1G0N409-F1
#
_cell.length_a   1.000
_cell.length_b   1.000
_cell.length_c   1.000
_cell.angle_alpha   90.00
_cell.angle_beta   90.00
_cell.angle_gamma   90.00
#
_symmetry.space_group_name_H-M   'P 1'
#
loop_
_entity.id
_entity.type
_entity.pdbx_description
1 polymer ?
#
loop_
_entity_poly.entity_id
_entity_poly.type
_entity_poly.pdbx_seq_one_letter_code
_entity_poly.pdbx_strand_id
1 'polypeptide(L)'
;MVETPYRLEYYLDDNGKAPFSEWLYLLRDKMAVYRIRARLDRVELGNFGTAKSLGDGVSELKIDHGPGYRVYYAMNGNAYSGESVQSN
;
A
#
# COMPACT_ATOMS: atom_id res chain seq x y z
N MET A 1 4.52 -19.86 8.67
CA MET A 1 4.86 -18.53 8.12
C MET A 1 3.85 -18.23 7.04
N VAL A 2 3.15 -17.09 7.12
CA VAL A 2 2.25 -16.67 6.04
C VAL A 2 3.11 -16.08 4.94
N GLU A 3 2.97 -16.60 3.73
CA GLU A 3 3.62 -16.06 2.54
C GLU A 3 2.89 -14.76 2.13
N THR A 4 3.65 -13.66 2.03
CA THR A 4 3.13 -12.36 1.56
C THR A 4 3.48 -12.20 0.09
N PRO A 5 2.51 -12.25 -0.85
CA PRO A 5 2.77 -12.10 -2.29
C PRO A 5 3.32 -10.73 -2.69
N TYR A 6 3.11 -9.71 -1.86
CA TYR A 6 3.62 -8.37 -2.08
C TYR A 6 4.52 -7.94 -0.93
N ARG A 7 5.61 -7.24 -1.27
CA ARG A 7 6.48 -6.56 -0.32
C ARG A 7 6.22 -5.07 -0.40
N LEU A 8 6.06 -4.42 0.75
CA LEU A 8 6.01 -2.96 0.82
C LEU A 8 7.42 -2.38 0.84
N GLU A 9 7.65 -1.42 -0.05
CA GLU A 9 8.84 -0.58 -0.06
C GLU A 9 8.40 0.87 0.09
N TYR A 10 9.05 1.60 1.00
CA TYR A 10 8.79 3.01 1.19
C TYR A 10 9.66 3.82 0.23
N TYR A 11 9.01 4.67 -0.57
CA TYR A 11 9.71 5.64 -1.40
C TYR A 11 10.66 6.49 -0.56
N LEU A 12 11.90 6.60 -1.05
CA LEU A 12 12.88 7.54 -0.54
C LEU A 12 13.02 8.70 -1.51
N ASP A 13 13.01 9.92 -1.00
CA ASP A 13 13.31 11.09 -1.82
C ASP A 13 14.81 11.17 -2.19
N ASP A 14 15.19 12.15 -3.01
CA ASP A 14 16.58 12.35 -3.45
C ASP A 14 17.56 12.59 -2.29
N ASN A 15 17.06 12.89 -1.09
CA ASN A 15 17.85 13.10 0.14
C ASN A 15 17.82 11.88 1.07
N GLY A 16 17.20 10.77 0.67
CA GLY A 16 17.07 9.55 1.48
C GLY A 16 16.02 9.64 2.57
N LYS A 17 15.15 10.65 2.57
CA LYS A 17 14.02 10.72 3.51
C LYS A 17 12.89 9.83 3.05
N ALA A 18 12.06 9.37 3.98
CA ALA A 18 10.86 8.59 3.70
C ALA A 18 9.61 9.43 4.01
N PRO A 19 9.10 10.24 3.06
CA PRO A 19 7.98 11.16 3.31
C PRO A 19 6.74 10.49 3.89
N PHE A 20 6.43 9.27 3.42
CA PHE A 20 5.30 8.49 3.94
C PHE A 20 5.48 8.16 5.43
N SER A 21 6.66 7.66 5.80
CA SER A 21 6.96 7.25 7.17
C SER A 21 6.95 8.46 8.12
N GLU A 22 7.52 9.58 7.70
CA GLU A 22 7.49 10.84 8.44
C GLU A 22 6.06 11.35 8.63
N TRP A 23 5.28 11.39 7.54
CA TRP A 23 3.87 11.81 7.58
C TRP A 23 3.05 10.93 8.52
N LEU A 24 3.19 9.59 8.43
CA LEU A 24 2.45 8.66 9.27
C LEU A 24 2.82 8.81 10.75
N TYR A 25 4.10 9.06 11.05
CA TYR A 25 4.60 9.30 12.40
C TYR A 25 4.02 10.59 13.00
N LEU A 26 3.96 11.66 12.21
CA LEU A 26 3.46 12.98 12.62
C LEU A 26 1.92 13.05 12.68
N LEU A 27 1.20 12.05 12.14
CA LEU A 27 -0.25 12.04 12.12
C LEU A 27 -0.83 11.98 13.54
N ARG A 28 -1.62 13.01 13.88
CA ARG A 28 -2.27 13.15 15.20
C ARG A 28 -3.42 12.17 15.38
N ASP A 29 -4.15 11.87 14.31
CA ASP A 29 -5.24 10.89 14.32
C ASP A 29 -4.66 9.47 14.44
N LYS A 30 -4.66 8.94 15.66
CA LYS A 30 -4.12 7.59 15.92
C LYS A 30 -4.98 6.49 15.31
N MET A 31 -6.30 6.70 15.21
CA MET A 31 -7.19 5.72 14.59
C MET A 31 -6.94 5.64 13.08
N ALA A 32 -6.66 6.77 12.43
CA ALA A 32 -6.19 6.79 11.05
C ALA A 32 -4.88 6.00 10.89
N VAL A 33 -3.89 6.22 11.77
CA VAL A 33 -2.61 5.49 11.73
C VAL A 33 -2.83 3.97 11.80
N TYR A 34 -3.66 3.50 12.74
CA TYR A 34 -3.97 2.07 12.87
C TYR A 34 -4.64 1.52 11.61
N ARG A 35 -5.60 2.26 11.03
CA ARG A 35 -6.31 1.84 9.82
C ARG A 35 -5.43 1.82 8.58
N ILE A 36 -4.50 2.78 8.47
CA ILE A 36 -3.49 2.82 7.41
C ILE A 36 -2.59 1.58 7.51
N ARG A 37 -2.02 1.30 8.70
CA ARG A 37 -1.16 0.12 8.91
C ARG A 37 -1.91 -1.18 8.60
N ALA A 38 -3.11 -1.35 9.14
CA ALA A 38 -3.91 -2.53 8.84
C ALA A 38 -4.27 -2.66 7.35
N ARG A 39 -4.37 -1.55 6.60
CA ARG A 39 -4.54 -1.59 5.15
C ARG A 39 -3.26 -2.04 4.45
N LEU A 40 -2.10 -1.57 4.90
CA LEU A 40 -0.79 -1.98 4.38
C LEU A 40 -0.53 -3.47 4.61
N ASP A 41 -0.80 -3.99 5.81
CA ASP A 41 -0.66 -5.42 6.10
C ASP A 41 -1.53 -6.28 5.15
N ARG A 42 -2.74 -5.80 4.82
CA ARG A 42 -3.61 -6.47 3.84
C ARG A 42 -3.07 -6.38 2.42
N VAL A 43 -2.44 -5.27 2.04
CA VAL A 43 -1.80 -5.12 0.72
C VAL A 43 -0.67 -6.14 0.55
N GLU A 44 0.14 -6.39 1.59
CA GLU A 44 1.18 -7.43 1.56
C GLU A 44 0.60 -8.83 1.28
N LEU A 45 -0.63 -9.06 1.73
CA LEU A 45 -1.43 -10.28 1.48
C LEU A 45 -2.22 -10.26 0.17
N GLY A 46 -2.06 -9.24 -0.67
CA GLY A 46 -2.76 -9.07 -1.95
C GLY A 46 -4.19 -8.51 -1.84
N ASN A 47 -4.59 -8.06 -0.66
CA ASN A 47 -5.92 -7.52 -0.39
C ASN A 47 -5.92 -5.97 -0.39
N PHE A 48 -5.90 -5.37 -1.59
CA PHE A 48 -5.82 -3.90 -1.77
C PHE A 48 -7.08 -3.15 -1.30
N GLY A 49 -8.23 -3.83 -1.27
CA GLY A 49 -9.53 -3.20 -0.96
C GLY A 49 -9.90 -2.15 -2.00
N THR A 50 -10.44 -1.01 -1.55
CA THR A 50 -10.75 0.11 -2.47
C THR A 50 -9.48 0.78 -2.95
N ALA A 51 -9.03 0.37 -4.14
CA ALA A 51 -7.92 0.95 -4.88
C ALA A 51 -8.42 1.56 -6.20
N LYS A 52 -7.78 2.65 -6.64
CA LYS A 52 -8.07 3.27 -7.94
C LYS A 52 -6.76 3.57 -8.66
N SER A 53 -6.61 3.07 -9.89
CA SER A 53 -5.51 3.51 -10.76
C SER A 53 -5.70 4.99 -11.13
N LEU A 54 -4.63 5.77 -11.00
CA LEU A 54 -4.60 7.19 -11.35
C LEU A 54 -3.90 7.48 -12.68
N GLY A 55 -3.31 6.46 -13.31
CA GLY A 55 -2.44 6.61 -14.48
C GLY A 55 -0.96 6.57 -14.10
N ASP A 56 -0.11 6.45 -15.12
CA ASP A 56 1.37 6.51 -15.01
C ASP A 56 1.97 5.55 -13.97
N GLY A 57 1.36 4.38 -13.79
CA GLY A 57 1.80 3.36 -12.83
C GLY A 57 1.48 3.67 -11.36
N VAL A 58 0.77 4.76 -11.08
CA VAL A 58 0.38 5.17 -9.72
C VAL A 58 -1.07 4.76 -9.42
N SER A 59 -1.28 4.25 -8.23
CA SER A 59 -2.60 3.88 -7.70
C SER A 59 -2.84 4.51 -6.33
N GLU A 60 -4.11 4.77 -6.04
CA GLU A 60 -4.59 5.34 -4.78
C GLU A 60 -5.32 4.28 -3.95
N LEU A 61 -4.89 4.04 -2.72
CA LEU A 61 -5.64 3.32 -1.69
C LEU A 61 -6.53 4.29 -0.93
N LYS A 62 -7.83 4.04 -0.97
CA LYS A 62 -8.82 4.83 -0.22
C LYS A 62 -9.05 4.23 1.16
N ILE A 63 -8.89 5.08 2.17
CA ILE A 63 -9.19 4.77 3.57
C ILE A 63 -10.30 5.69 4.02
N ASP A 64 -11.50 5.12 4.12
CA ASP A 64 -12.70 5.83 4.54
C ASP A 64 -12.74 5.94 6.07
N HIS A 65 -12.06 6.98 6.57
CA HIS A 65 -12.00 7.31 7.99
C HIS A 65 -11.71 8.80 8.17
N GLY A 66 -12.45 9.45 9.07
CA GLY A 66 -12.29 10.87 9.37
C GLY A 66 -12.38 11.73 8.09
N PRO A 67 -11.38 12.58 7.79
CA PRO A 67 -11.38 13.44 6.60
C PRO A 67 -11.25 12.67 5.26
N GLY A 68 -11.02 11.35 5.31
CA GLY A 68 -10.75 10.52 4.14
C GLY A 68 -9.28 10.52 3.78
N TYR A 69 -8.56 9.50 4.26
CA TYR A 69 -7.12 9.34 3.99
C TYR A 69 -6.88 8.62 2.67
N ARG A 70 -5.77 8.98 2.00
CA ARG A 70 -5.30 8.38 0.75
C ARG A 70 -3.83 8.02 0.88
N VAL A 71 -3.49 6.82 0.41
CA VAL A 71 -2.10 6.37 0.30
C VAL A 71 -1.84 6.09 -1.17
N TYR A 72 -0.80 6.69 -1.72
CA TYR A 72 -0.39 6.49 -3.10
C TYR A 72 0.70 5.42 -3.15
N TYR A 73 0.59 4.50 -4.10
CA TYR A 73 1.56 3.43 -4.31
C TYR A 73 1.75 3.16 -5.80
N ALA A 74 2.89 2.57 -6.13
CA ALA A 74 3.17 2.02 -7.44
C ALA A 74 3.64 0.57 -7.26
N MET A 75 3.46 -0.26 -8.29
CA MET A 75 3.99 -1.62 -8.29
C MET A 75 5.38 -1.60 -8.90
N ASN A 76 6.39 -1.99 -8.12
CA ASN A 76 7.75 -2.19 -8.61
C ASN A 76 7.96 -3.68 -8.91
N GLY A 77 8.32 -4.00 -10.15
CA GLY A 77 8.46 -5.37 -10.61
C GLY A 77 7.21 -5.89 -11.32
N ASN A 78 7.44 -6.62 -12.41
CA ASN A 78 6.43 -7.34 -13.18
C ASN A 78 5.58 -8.16 -12.20
N ALA A 79 4.26 -7.99 -12.24
CA ALA A 79 3.35 -8.95 -11.63
C ALA A 79 3.88 -10.34 -12.03
N TYR A 80 4.21 -11.18 -11.05
CA TYR A 80 4.61 -12.55 -11.31
C TYR A 80 3.64 -13.11 -12.34
N SER A 81 4.14 -13.42 -13.54
CA SER A 81 3.49 -14.29 -14.51
C SER A 81 3.51 -15.70 -13.91
N GLY A 82 2.78 -15.87 -12.81
CA GLY A 82 2.49 -17.17 -12.23
C GLY A 82 1.38 -17.75 -13.06
N GLU A 83 1.71 -18.76 -13.85
CA GLU A 83 0.75 -19.65 -14.46
C GLU A 83 -0.30 -20.03 -13.40
N SER A 84 -1.53 -19.57 -13.60
CA SER A 84 -2.69 -20.11 -12.92
C SER A 84 -2.87 -21.56 -13.39
N VAL A 85 -2.23 -22.49 -12.69
CA VAL A 85 -2.65 -23.90 -12.72
C VAL A 85 -4.01 -23.93 -12.02
N GLN A 86 -5.07 -23.79 -12.81
CA GLN A 86 -6.37 -24.35 -12.44
C GLN A 86 -6.21 -25.87 -12.48
N SER A 87 -5.99 -26.49 -11.32
CA SER A 87 -6.27 -27.92 -11.15
C SER A 87 -7.74 -28.06 -10.72
N ASN A 88 -8.51 -28.67 -11.61
CA ASN A 88 -9.81 -29.30 -11.35
C ASN A 88 -9.63 -30.54 -10.48
#